data_AF-A0A1L8RH57-F1
#
_entry.id   AF-A0A1L8RH57-F1
#
_cell.length_a   1.000
_cell.length_b   1.000
_cell.length_c   1.000
_cell.angle_alpha   90.00
_cell.angle_beta   90.00
_cell.angle_gamma   90.00
#
_symmetry.space_group_name_H-M   'P 1'
#
loop_
_entity.id
_entity.type
_entity.pdbx_description
1 polymer ?
#
loop_
_entity_poly.entity_id
_entity_poly.type
_entity_poly.pdbx_seq_one_letter_code
_entity_poly.pdbx_strand_id
1 'polypeptide(L)'
;MRIKSYEIYTLDRTTILKVDTFDSIVLVIFNKRTKIRPDEIDFICRELLPEVPKENLLRIDNVLQKMAEEELYFEAKDFVVLQADVDE
;
A
#
# COMPACT_ATOMS: atom_id res chain seq x y z
N MET A 1 -4.70 -4.72 15.70
CA MET A 1 -3.72 -4.98 14.64
C MET A 1 -2.42 -5.48 15.26
N ARG A 2 -2.04 -6.72 14.97
CA ARG A 2 -0.74 -7.29 15.38
C ARG A 2 0.11 -7.46 14.12
N ILE A 3 1.29 -6.84 14.10
CA ILE A 3 2.19 -6.89 12.95
C ILE A 3 3.06 -8.14 13.09
N LYS A 4 3.07 -9.01 12.08
CA LYS A 4 4.00 -10.15 11.97
C LYS A 4 5.36 -9.65 11.49
N SER A 5 5.36 -8.92 10.38
CA SER A 5 6.56 -8.36 9.77
C SER A 5 6.22 -7.10 8.97
N TYR A 6 7.26 -6.33 8.66
CA TYR A 6 7.16 -5.25 7.69
C TYR A 6 8.42 -5.20 6.85
N GLU A 7 8.26 -4.82 5.58
CA GLU A 7 9.32 -4.71 4.62
C GLU A 7 9.16 -3.42 3.84
N ILE A 8 10.28 -2.74 3.56
CA ILE A 8 10.30 -1.49 2.81
C ILE A 8 11.03 -1.74 1.49
N TYR A 9 10.35 -1.43 0.40
CA TYR A 9 10.86 -1.52 -0.96
C TYR A 9 10.87 -0.13 -1.61
N THR A 10 11.61 -0.01 -2.70
CA THR A 10 11.62 1.20 -3.52
C THR A 10 11.59 0.81 -5.00
N LEU A 11 10.66 1.41 -5.74
CA LEU A 11 10.59 1.33 -7.19
C LEU A 11 10.85 2.74 -7.74
N ASP A 12 12.07 2.99 -8.23
CA ASP A 12 12.59 4.33 -8.56
C ASP A 12 12.44 5.32 -7.39
N ARG A 13 11.42 6.19 -7.42
CA ARG A 13 11.14 7.21 -6.40
C ARG A 13 9.87 6.92 -5.60
N THR A 14 9.21 5.79 -5.88
CA THR A 14 8.03 5.33 -5.16
C THR A 14 8.46 4.42 -4.03
N THR A 15 8.09 4.77 -2.79
CA THR A 15 8.32 3.92 -1.62
C THR A 15 7.13 2.98 -1.46
N ILE A 16 7.41 1.72 -1.17
CA ILE A 16 6.41 0.71 -0.85
C ILE A 16 6.70 0.17 0.54
N LEU A 17 5.73 0.27 1.44
CA LEU A 17 5.75 -0.40 2.73
C LEU A 17 4.77 -1.57 2.66
N LYS A 18 5.30 -2.79 2.74
CA LYS A 18 4.51 -4.02 2.89
C LYS A 18 4.44 -4.37 4.36
N VAL A 19 3.24 -4.49 4.90
CA VAL A 19 2.98 -4.86 6.29
C VAL A 19 2.20 -6.16 6.30
N ASP A 20 2.82 -7.21 6.82
CA ASP A 20 2.17 -8.50 7.04
C ASP A 20 1.62 -8.51 8.47
N THR A 21 0.33 -8.73 8.60
CA THR A 21 -0.35 -8.84 9.89
C THR A 21 -0.88 -10.26 10.09
N PHE A 22 -1.44 -10.54 11.25
CA PHE A 22 -2.07 -11.84 11.46
C PHE A 22 -3.30 -12.07 10.58
N ASP A 23 -3.98 -11.00 10.19
CA ASP A 23 -5.30 -11.05 9.56
C ASP A 23 -5.26 -10.63 8.07
N SER A 24 -4.27 -9.83 7.69
CA SER A 24 -4.19 -9.22 6.35
C SER A 24 -2.77 -8.82 5.97
N ILE A 25 -2.56 -8.60 4.67
CA ILE A 25 -1.38 -7.94 4.12
C ILE A 25 -1.78 -6.57 3.61
N VAL A 26 -1.06 -5.53 4.04
CA VAL A 26 -1.29 -4.14 3.64
C VAL A 26 -0.09 -3.62 2.85
N LEU A 27 -0.33 -3.06 1.67
CA LEU A 27 0.64 -2.32 0.89
C LEU A 27 0.34 -0.82 0.98
N VAL A 28 1.28 -0.05 1.50
CA VAL A 28 1.25 1.41 1.45
C VAL A 28 2.27 1.87 0.42
N ILE A 29 1.78 2.45 -0.68
CA ILE A 29 2.59 2.89 -1.81
C ILE A 29 2.49 4.42 -1.89
N PHE A 30 3.60 5.12 -1.81
CA PHE A 30 3.59 6.58 -1.87
C PHE A 30 4.74 7.16 -2.67
N ASN A 31 4.48 8.31 -3.27
CA ASN A 31 5.48 9.05 -4.03
C ASN A 31 5.38 10.55 -3.71
N LYS A 32 6.52 11.18 -3.45
CA LYS A 32 6.59 12.60 -3.07
C LYS A 32 6.55 13.56 -4.27
N ARG A 33 6.80 13.09 -5.49
CA ARG A 33 7.08 13.94 -6.67
C ARG A 33 6.17 13.70 -7.86
N THR A 34 5.70 12.48 -8.07
CA THR A 34 4.88 12.09 -9.23
C THR A 34 3.63 11.33 -8.79
N LYS A 35 2.62 11.29 -9.67
CA LYS A 35 1.52 10.34 -9.51
C LYS A 35 2.03 8.92 -9.75
N ILE A 36 1.49 7.97 -9.01
CA ILE A 36 1.78 6.55 -9.17
C ILE A 36 0.87 6.03 -10.27
N ARG A 37 1.47 5.48 -11.33
CA ARG A 37 0.71 5.00 -12.48
C ARG A 37 0.08 3.63 -12.21
N PRO A 38 -1.07 3.29 -12.85
CA PRO A 38 -1.70 1.99 -12.66
C PRO A 38 -0.80 0.78 -12.99
N ASP A 39 0.03 0.90 -14.02
CA ASP A 39 1.02 -0.14 -14.41
C ASP A 39 2.09 -0.35 -13.33
N GLU A 40 2.47 0.70 -12.60
CA GLU A 40 3.40 0.59 -11.47
C GLU A 40 2.76 -0.16 -10.31
N ILE A 41 1.48 0.13 -10.01
CA ILE A 41 0.72 -0.58 -8.97
C ILE A 41 0.59 -2.06 -9.35
N ASP A 42 0.20 -2.35 -10.59
CA ASP A 42 0.04 -3.73 -11.08
C ASP A 42 1.37 -4.50 -11.05
N PHE A 43 2.49 -3.84 -11.39
CA PHE A 43 3.82 -4.41 -11.24
C PHE A 43 4.14 -4.73 -9.77
N ILE A 44 3.96 -3.76 -8.86
CA ILE A 44 4.23 -3.94 -7.43
C ILE A 44 3.42 -5.09 -6.84
N CYS A 45 2.12 -5.17 -7.17
CA CYS A 45 1.25 -6.23 -6.67
C CYS A 45 1.71 -7.62 -7.16
N ARG A 46 2.05 -7.74 -8.44
CA ARG A 46 2.53 -9.02 -9.01
C ARG A 46 3.84 -9.48 -8.36
N GLU A 47 4.77 -8.57 -8.10
CA GLU A 47 6.08 -8.94 -7.52
C GLU A 47 5.99 -9.22 -6.02
N LEU A 48 5.23 -8.41 -5.27
CA LEU A 48 5.22 -8.50 -3.80
C LEU A 48 4.11 -9.40 -3.24
N LEU A 49 3.05 -9.63 -4.01
CA LEU A 49 1.88 -10.45 -3.65
C LEU A 49 1.50 -11.41 -4.79
N PRO A 50 2.42 -12.25 -5.28
CA PRO A 50 2.17 -13.11 -6.44
C PRO A 50 1.01 -14.11 -6.23
N GLU A 51 0.77 -14.50 -4.98
CA GLU A 51 -0.28 -15.46 -4.59
C GLU A 51 -1.65 -14.80 -4.38
N VAL A 52 -1.75 -13.46 -4.42
CA VAL A 52 -2.99 -12.73 -4.17
C VAL A 52 -3.61 -12.31 -5.51
N PRO A 53 -4.81 -12.82 -5.85
CA PRO A 53 -5.54 -12.38 -7.03
C PRO A 53 -5.86 -10.88 -6.97
N LYS A 54 -5.80 -10.20 -8.11
CA LYS A 54 -6.06 -8.75 -8.19
C LYS A 54 -7.46 -8.38 -7.70
N GLU A 55 -8.46 -9.22 -7.92
CA GLU A 55 -9.82 -9.00 -7.40
C GLU A 55 -9.91 -9.01 -5.86
N ASN A 56 -8.96 -9.63 -5.18
CA ASN A 56 -8.92 -9.71 -3.72
C ASN A 56 -8.14 -8.54 -3.09
N LEU A 57 -7.58 -7.63 -3.90
CA LEU A 57 -6.93 -6.42 -3.43
C LEU A 57 -7.96 -5.29 -3.28
N LEU A 58 -8.29 -4.99 -2.04
CA LEU A 58 -9.14 -3.85 -1.68
C LEU A 58 -8.31 -2.57 -1.66
N ARG A 59 -8.68 -1.61 -2.52
CA ARG A 59 -8.11 -0.26 -2.48
C ARG A 59 -8.81 0.56 -1.40
N ILE A 60 -8.02 1.13 -0.49
CA ILE A 60 -8.52 2.03 0.54
C ILE A 60 -8.40 3.46 0.01
N ASP A 61 -9.54 4.09 -0.26
CA ASP A 61 -9.60 5.45 -0.78
C ASP A 61 -9.62 6.52 0.33
N ASN A 62 -9.29 7.76 -0.06
CA ASN A 62 -9.31 8.95 0.79
C ASN A 62 -8.41 8.88 2.04
N VAL A 63 -7.36 8.05 2.04
CA VAL A 63 -6.49 7.86 3.23
C VAL A 63 -5.81 9.16 3.65
N LEU A 64 -5.21 9.91 2.72
CA LEU A 64 -4.56 11.19 3.06
C LEU A 64 -5.54 12.22 3.63
N GLN A 65 -6.77 12.26 3.12
CA GLN A 65 -7.81 13.15 3.65
C GLN A 65 -8.17 12.76 5.09
N LYS A 66 -8.42 11.47 5.36
CA LYS A 66 -8.71 10.96 6.70
C LYS A 66 -7.57 11.20 7.67
N MET A 67 -6.32 11.06 7.23
CA MET A 67 -5.15 11.39 8.05
C MET A 67 -5.14 12.87 8.43
N ALA A 68 -5.42 13.77 7.48
CA ALA A 68 -5.48 15.20 7.76
C ALA A 68 -6.63 15.58 8.72
N GLU A 69 -7.78 14.90 8.64
CA GLU A 69 -8.90 15.07 9.58
C GLU A 69 -8.53 14.70 11.02
N GLU A 70 -7.59 13.76 11.20
CA GLU A 70 -7.03 13.34 12.49
C GLU A 70 -5.75 14.12 12.87
N GLU A 71 -5.51 15.27 12.23
CA GLU A 71 -4.32 16.12 12.43
C GLU A 71 -2.97 15.40 12.15
N LEU A 72 -3.00 14.31 11.37
CA LEU A 72 -1.83 13.57 10.93
C LEU A 72 -1.40 14.04 9.53
N TYR A 73 -0.23 14.67 9.45
CA TYR A 73 0.30 15.21 8.20
C TYR A 73 1.32 14.26 7.58
N PHE A 74 1.05 13.85 6.34
CA PHE A 74 1.97 13.04 5.53
C PHE A 74 2.26 13.74 4.20
N GLU A 75 3.53 14.02 3.95
CA GLU A 75 3.95 14.68 2.72
C GLU A 75 4.11 13.66 1.59
N ALA A 76 3.08 13.56 0.75
CA ALA A 76 3.10 12.80 -0.50
C ALA A 76 2.32 13.54 -1.58
N LYS A 77 2.79 13.44 -2.83
CA LYS A 77 2.01 13.89 -3.99
C LYS A 77 0.94 12.88 -4.36
N ASP A 78 1.25 11.59 -4.18
CA ASP A 78 0.32 10.50 -4.42
C ASP A 78 0.55 9.39 -3.40
N PHE A 79 -0.54 8.72 -3.02
CA PHE A 79 -0.59 7.77 -1.93
C PHE A 79 -1.70 6.76 -2.20
N VAL A 80 -1.34 5.48 -2.18
CA VAL A 80 -2.23 4.36 -2.45
C VAL A 80 -2.08 3.36 -1.34
N VAL A 81 -3.19 2.88 -0.80
CA VAL A 81 -3.20 1.77 0.14
C VAL A 81 -4.02 0.65 -0.45
N LEU A 82 -3.44 -0.54 -0.45
CA LEU A 82 -4.08 -1.78 -0.83
C LEU A 82 -4.07 -2.73 0.36
N GLN A 83 -5.13 -3.48 0.53
CA GLN A 83 -5.23 -4.54 1.54
C GLN A 83 -5.70 -5.83 0.86
N ALA A 84 -5.08 -6.93 1.21
CA ALA A 84 -5.61 -8.27 0.96
C ALA A 84 -5.79 -8.97 2.30
N ASP A 85 -6.94 -9.56 2.50
CA ASP A 85 -7.18 -10.39 3.67
C ASP A 85 -6.45 -11.72 3.49
N VAL A 86 -5.90 -12.25 4.59
CA VAL A 86 -5.31 -13.58 4.61
C VAL A 86 -6.40 -14.51 5.10
N ASP A 87 -7.11 -15.16 4.16
CA ASP A 87 -8.01 -16.26 4.49
C ASP A 87 -7.15 -17.40 5.09
N GLU A 88 -7.54 -17.95 6.24
CA GLU A 88 -6.97 -19.19 6.81
C GLU A 88 -7.25 -20.42 5.93
#